data_AF-A0A183HJ93-F1
#
_entry.id   AF-A0A183HJ93-F1
#
_cell.length_a   1.000
_cell.length_b   1.000
_cell.length_c   1.000
_cell.angle_alpha   90.00
_cell.angle_beta   90.00
_cell.angle_gamma   90.00
#
_symmetry.space_group_name_H-M   'P 1'
#
loop_
_entity.id
_entity.type
_entity.pdbx_description
1 polymer ?
#
loop_
_entity_poly.entity_id
_entity_poly.type
_entity_poly.pdbx_seq_one_letter_code
_entity_poly.pdbx_strand_id
1 'polypeptide(L)' 'MRPPIKYILDVTIAYPHKMPLSIFTLSFGTREPCDIGVYYKIYDASDVPFEDDEKLRDWLYSVYQYKDNIL' A
#
# COMPACT_ATOMS: atom_id res chain seq x y z
N MET A 1 -8.80 -27.31 4.70
CA MET A 1 -8.68 -26.04 5.45
C MET A 1 -7.59 -25.20 4.81
N ARG A 2 -7.80 -23.90 4.63
CA ARG A 2 -6.73 -23.00 4.19
C ARG A 2 -5.81 -22.71 5.38
N PRO A 3 -4.48 -22.69 5.21
CA PRO A 3 -3.58 -22.29 6.29
C PRO A 3 -3.86 -20.84 6.72
N PRO A 4 -3.65 -20.50 8.00
CA PRO A 4 -3.85 -19.14 8.49
C PRO A 4 -2.88 -18.17 7.81
N ILE A 5 -3.32 -16.92 7.63
CA ILE A 5 -2.48 -15.85 7.12
C ILE A 5 -1.46 -15.48 8.19
N LYS A 6 -0.17 -15.52 7.84
CA LYS A 6 0.93 -15.19 8.76
C LYS A 6 1.53 -13.82 8.52
N TYR A 7 1.48 -13.34 7.28
CA TYR A 7 2.14 -12.09 6.90
C TYR A 7 1.26 -11.23 6.02
N ILE A 8 1.36 -9.92 6.21
CA ILE A 8 0.74 -8.91 5.37
C ILE A 8 1.83 -8.18 4.62
N LEU A 9 1.72 -8.16 3.29
CA LEU A 9 2.62 -7.41 2.42
C LEU A 9 1.93 -6.09 2.02
N ASP A 10 2.44 -4.97 2.54
CA ASP A 10 2.10 -3.64 2.05
C ASP A 10 2.99 -3.33 0.85
N VAL A 11 2.39 -3.01 -0.29
CA VAL A 11 3.07 -2.52 -1.49
C VAL A 11 2.44 -1.20 -1.88
N THR A 12 3.26 -0.18 -2.06
CA THR A 12 2.82 1.16 -2.49
C THR A 12 3.66 1.61 -3.67
N ILE A 13 3.00 2.05 -4.74
CA ILE A 13 3.62 2.64 -5.92
C ILE A 13 3.34 4.14 -5.88
N ALA A 14 4.39 4.94 -5.73
CA ALA A 14 4.33 6.39 -5.76
C ALA A 14 4.65 6.90 -7.17
N TYR A 15 3.71 7.65 -7.74
CA TYR A 15 3.87 8.30 -9.04
C TYR A 15 4.33 9.75 -8.87
N PRO A 16 5.05 10.30 -9.86
CA PRO A 16 5.46 11.71 -9.84
C PRO A 16 4.28 12.65 -9.65
N HIS A 17 4.53 13.75 -8.94
CA HIS A 17 3.55 14.82 -8.67
C HIS A 17 2.29 14.36 -7.92
N LYS A 18 2.34 13.22 -7.21
CA LYS A 18 1.18 12.63 -6.54
C LYS A 18 -0.01 12.40 -7.49
N MET A 19 0.26 12.25 -8.80
CA MET A 19 -0.75 12.01 -9.82
C MET A 19 -0.88 10.50 -10.07
N PRO A 20 -1.91 9.84 -9.51
CA PRO A 20 -2.13 8.42 -9.76
C PRO A 20 -2.43 8.18 -11.24
N LEU A 21 -2.08 6.98 -11.71
CA LEU A 21 -2.52 6.52 -13.03
C LEU A 21 -4.00 6.13 -12.99
N SER A 22 -4.72 6.47 -14.06
CA SER A 22 -6.03 5.87 -14.29
C SER A 22 -5.87 4.36 -14.50
N ILE A 23 -6.89 3.57 -14.14
CA ILE A 23 -6.88 2.12 -14.35
C ILE A 23 -6.66 1.76 -15.83
N PHE A 24 -7.18 2.57 -16.75
CA PHE A 24 -6.97 2.41 -18.19
C PHE A 24 -5.50 2.59 -18.56
N THR A 25 -4.86 3.64 -18.03
CA THR A 25 -3.45 3.92 -18.27
C THR A 25 -2.55 2.80 -17.75
N LEU A 26 -2.85 2.28 -16.55
CA LEU A 26 -2.15 1.13 -15.98
C LEU A 26 -2.32 -0.14 -16.83
N SER A 27 -3.55 -0.42 -17.28
CA SER A 27 -3.87 -1.65 -18.01
C SER A 27 -3.31 -1.67 -19.43
N PHE A 28 -3.32 -0.53 -20.11
CA PHE A 28 -2.92 -0.41 -21.51
C PHE A 28 -1.53 0.19 -21.71
N GLY A 29 -0.84 0.64 -20.65
CA GLY A 29 0.50 1.20 -20.74
C GLY A 29 0.59 2.46 -21.60
N THR A 30 -0.45 3.29 -21.62
CA THR A 30 -0.57 4.41 -22.57
C THR A 30 0.11 5.71 -22.13
N ARG A 31 0.67 5.76 -20.92
CA ARG A 31 1.41 6.94 -20.43
C ARG A 31 2.89 6.79 -20.76
N GLU A 32 3.53 7.92 -20.99
CA GLU A 32 4.98 8.00 -21.15
C GLU A 32 5.72 7.40 -19.94
N PRO A 33 6.90 6.80 -20.16
CA PRO A 33 7.75 6.32 -19.09
C PRO A 33 7.99 7.43 -18.06
N CYS A 34 7.92 7.07 -16.77
CA CYS A 34 8.18 8.00 -15.68
C CYS A 34 8.85 7.27 -14.52
N ASP A 35 9.58 8.01 -13.71
CA ASP A 35 10.21 7.47 -12.51
C ASP A 35 9.14 7.19 -11.45
N ILE A 36 9.17 5.99 -10.86
CA ILE A 36 8.25 5.60 -9.81
C ILE A 36 9.01 5.24 -8.54
N GLY A 37 8.43 5.57 -7.40
CA GLY A 37 8.85 5.07 -6.10
C GLY A 37 8.12 3.76 -5.79
N VAL A 38 8.82 2.72 -5.36
CA VAL A 38 8.21 1.48 -4.89
C VAL A 38 8.58 1.28 -3.42
N TYR A 39 7.57 1.25 -2.57
CA TYR A 39 7.70 0.92 -1.16
C TYR A 39 7.09 -0.46 -0.92
N TYR A 40 7.80 -1.29 -0.14
CA TYR A 40 7.28 -2.56 0.34
C TYR A 40 7.65 -2.77 1.81
N LYS A 41 6.72 -3.33 2.58
CA LYS A 41 6.97 -3.74 3.97
C LYS A 41 6.14 -4.95 4.33
N ILE A 42 6.73 -5.86 5.08
CA ILE A 42 6.07 -7.05 5.61
C ILE A 42 5.73 -6.80 7.09
N TYR A 43 4.50 -7.12 7.48
CA TYR A 43 4.04 -7.16 8.85
C TYR A 43 3.70 -8.60 9.23
N ASP A 44 3.95 -8.99 10.49
CA ASP A 44 3.31 -10.19 11.00
C ASP A 44 1.81 -9.93 11.14
N ALA A 45 0.99 -10.89 10.73
CA ALA A 45 -0.46 -10.76 10.80
C ALA A 45 -0.95 -10.62 12.26
N SER A 46 -0.18 -11.10 13.24
CA SER A 46 -0.48 -10.91 14.67
C SER A 46 -0.37 -9.45 15.14
N ASP A 47 0.42 -8.62 14.44
CA ASP A 47 0.67 -7.23 14.84
C ASP A 47 -0.38 -6.26 14.27
N VAL A 48 -1.22 -6.74 13.35
CA VAL A 48 -2.25 -5.94 12.72
C VAL A 48 -3.58 -6.14 13.48
N PRO A 49 -4.23 -5.07 13.94
CA PRO A 49 -5.41 -5.17 14.80
C PRO A 49 -6.68 -5.50 14.01
N PHE A 50 -6.74 -6.66 13.34
CA PHE A 50 -7.86 -7.06 12.48
C PHE A 50 -9.20 -7.27 13.21
N GLU A 51 -9.18 -7.50 14.52
CA GLU A 51 -10.37 -7.78 15.33
C GLU A 51 -11.11 -6.52 15.81
N ASP A 52 -10.57 -5.32 15.55
CA ASP A 52 -11.11 -4.03 16.01
C ASP A 52 -11.06 -2.99 14.89
N ASP A 53 -12.23 -2.65 14.35
CA ASP A 53 -12.35 -1.76 13.19
C ASP A 53 -11.77 -0.36 13.43
N GLU A 54 -11.90 0.19 14.64
CA GLU A 54 -11.36 1.53 14.95
C GLU A 54 -9.84 1.49 15.03
N LYS A 55 -9.27 0.49 15.73
CA LYS A 55 -7.82 0.31 15.79
C LYS A 55 -7.22 -0.03 14.43
N LEU A 56 -7.93 -0.82 13.62
CA LEU A 56 -7.51 -1.15 12.26
C LEU A 56 -7.46 0.10 11.39
N ARG A 57 -8.51 0.93 11.44
CA ARG A 57 -8.56 2.21 10.73
C ARG A 57 -7.39 3.12 11.14
N ASP A 58 -7.17 3.28 12.43
CA ASP A 58 -6.13 4.17 12.94
C ASP A 58 -4.72 3.65 12.59
N TRP A 59 -4.52 2.33 12.63
CA TRP A 59 -3.30 1.67 12.15
C TRP A 59 -3.08 1.92 10.66
N LEU A 60 -4.10 1.73 9.81
CA LEU A 60 -4.02 2.00 8.37
C LEU A 60 -3.65 3.46 8.08
N TYR A 61 -4.24 4.42 8.81
CA TYR A 61 -3.89 5.83 8.67
C TYR A 61 -2.44 6.12 9.08
N SER A 62 -1.94 5.49 10.15
CA SER A 62 -0.54 5.66 10.56
C SER A 62 0.45 5.15 9.50
N VAL A 63 0.15 3.99 8.89
CA VAL A 63 0.96 3.42 7.81
C VAL A 63 0.90 4.30 6.56
N TYR A 64 -0.27 4.84 6.23
CA TYR A 64 -0.43 5.77 5.12
C TYR A 64 0.35 7.07 5.32
N GLN A 65 0.21 7.71 6.49
CA GLN A 65 0.93 8.94 6.82
C GLN A 65 2.44 8.75 6.80
N TYR A 66 2.94 7.63 7.33
CA TYR A 66 4.36 7.32 7.23
C TYR A 66 4.83 7.31 5.77
N LYS A 67 4.09 6.66 4.88
CA LYS A 67 4.42 6.58 3.45
C LYS A 67 4.37 7.93 2.76
N ASP A 68 3.36 8.77 3.03
CA ASP A 68 3.24 10.11 2.42
C ASP A 68 4.38 11.06 2.83
N ASN A 69 5.09 10.76 3.93
CA ASN A 69 6.27 11.53 4.35
C ASN A 69 7.58 11.06 3.70
N ILE A 70 7.66 9.82 3.22
CA ILE A 70 8.90 9.23 2.68
C ILE A 70 8.89 9.00 1.17
N LEU A 71 7.71 9.06 0.53
CA LEU A 71 7.49 8.89 -0.91
C LEU A 71 7.00 10.19 -1.53
#